data_AF-M5FAA8-F1
#
_entry.id   AF-M5FAA8-F1
#
_cell.length_a   1.000
_cell.length_b   1.000
_cell.length_c   1.000
_cell.angle_alpha   90.00
_cell.angle_beta   90.00
_cell.angle_gamma   90.00
#
_symmetry.space_group_name_H-M   'P 1'
#
loop_
_entity.id
_entity.type
_entity.pdbx_description
1 polymer ?
#
loop_
_entity_poly.entity_id
_entity_poly.type
_entity_poly.pdbx_seq_one_letter_code
_entity_poly.pdbx_strand_id
1 'polypeptide(L)'
;MPQTSAEILEIMRANGLEGVGDGVLFPWGAKIVDVDGKKMLKAMSPKEYGEAVFSATGIKLEDNQLYDPYCAYDGGARCMNINCTTPANYCSLESASGVGFFCLCKKSGT
;
A
#
# COMPACT_ATOMS: atom_id res chain seq x y z
N MET A 1 0.81 -8.06 -9.53
CA MET A 1 1.39 -7.17 -10.55
C MET A 1 1.36 -5.77 -9.98
N PRO A 2 2.43 -4.96 -10.13
CA PRO A 2 2.41 -3.56 -9.69
C PRO A 2 1.27 -2.80 -10.37
N GLN A 3 0.54 -2.02 -9.59
CA GLN A 3 -0.52 -1.14 -10.09
C GLN A 3 0.06 0.26 -10.25
N THR A 4 -0.44 1.01 -11.22
CA THR A 4 -0.13 2.42 -11.40
C THR A 4 -0.92 3.27 -10.41
N SER A 5 -0.41 4.45 -10.07
CA SER A 5 -1.15 5.44 -9.28
C SER A 5 -2.51 5.80 -9.91
N ALA A 6 -2.61 5.78 -11.24
CA ALA A 6 -3.84 6.08 -11.96
C ALA A 6 -4.95 5.05 -11.67
N GLU A 7 -4.64 3.74 -11.72
CA GLU A 7 -5.61 2.68 -11.44
C GLU A 7 -6.13 2.75 -9.99
N ILE A 8 -5.24 3.06 -9.04
CA ILE A 8 -5.63 3.16 -7.62
C ILE A 8 -6.55 4.38 -7.40
N LEU A 9 -6.26 5.52 -8.05
CA LEU A 9 -7.16 6.68 -8.01
C LEU A 9 -8.53 6.38 -8.61
N GLU A 10 -8.60 5.58 -9.68
CA GLU A 10 -9.87 5.14 -10.25
C GLU A 10 -10.68 4.27 -9.27
N ILE A 11 -10.02 3.36 -8.55
CA ILE A 11 -10.67 2.56 -7.51
C ILE A 11 -11.17 3.44 -6.37
N MET A 12 -10.36 4.40 -5.90
CA MET A 12 -10.77 5.33 -4.84
C MET A 12 -11.96 6.19 -5.28
N ARG A 13 -11.94 6.72 -6.51
CA ARG A 13 -13.06 7.48 -7.10
C ARG A 13 -14.32 6.63 -7.20
N ALA A 14 -14.20 5.39 -7.68
CA ALA A 14 -15.33 4.46 -7.80
C ALA A 14 -15.98 4.13 -6.44
N ASN A 15 -15.24 4.28 -5.35
CA ASN A 15 -15.73 4.09 -3.98
C ASN A 15 -16.14 5.40 -3.28
N GLY A 16 -16.11 6.55 -3.98
CA GLY A 16 -16.42 7.85 -3.38
C GLY A 16 -15.38 8.35 -2.38
N LEU A 17 -14.13 7.89 -2.52
CA LEU A 17 -12.99 8.19 -1.63
C LEU A 17 -11.94 9.08 -2.32
N GLU A 18 -12.29 9.78 -3.39
CA GLU A 18 -11.36 10.69 -4.08
C GLU A 18 -10.87 11.79 -3.13
N GLY A 19 -9.55 11.96 -3.03
CA GLY A 19 -8.90 12.89 -2.11
C GLY A 19 -8.97 12.49 -0.63
N VAL A 20 -9.62 11.37 -0.28
CA VAL A 20 -9.68 10.88 1.10
C VAL A 20 -8.33 10.29 1.47
N GLY A 21 -7.64 10.96 2.40
CA GLY A 21 -6.32 10.56 2.87
C GLY A 21 -5.17 11.28 2.18
N ASP A 22 -5.41 12.21 1.26
CA ASP A 22 -4.35 13.05 0.69
C ASP A 22 -3.57 13.75 1.80
N GLY A 23 -2.24 13.54 1.82
CA GLY A 23 -1.37 14.08 2.86
C GLY A 23 -1.34 13.26 4.16
N VAL A 24 -2.03 12.12 4.22
CA VAL A 24 -1.97 11.16 5.33
C VAL A 24 -1.05 10.01 4.94
N LEU A 25 -0.03 9.76 5.77
CA LEU A 25 0.85 8.62 5.57
C LEU A 25 0.28 7.37 6.23
N PHE A 26 0.17 6.31 5.44
CA PHE A 26 -0.20 4.95 5.84
C PHE A 26 1.05 4.06 5.77
N PRO A 27 1.73 3.82 6.90
CA PRO A 27 3.02 3.12 6.90
C PRO A 27 2.93 1.71 6.30
N TRP A 28 1.85 0.99 6.57
CA TRP A 28 1.61 -0.36 6.05
C TRP A 28 0.62 -0.41 4.89
N GLY A 29 0.34 0.74 4.28
CA GLY A 29 -0.74 0.87 3.31
C GLY A 29 -2.12 1.02 3.94
N ALA A 30 -3.13 1.07 3.07
CA ALA A 30 -4.51 1.28 3.44
C ALA A 30 -5.43 0.32 2.71
N LYS A 31 -6.64 0.17 3.22
CA LYS A 31 -7.70 -0.59 2.55
C LYS A 31 -9.02 0.14 2.63
N ILE A 32 -9.88 -0.15 1.67
CA ILE A 32 -11.26 0.34 1.66
C ILE A 32 -12.10 -0.62 2.51
N VAL A 33 -12.81 -0.06 3.49
CA VAL A 33 -13.77 -0.79 4.33
C VAL A 33 -15.16 -0.17 4.21
N ASP A 34 -16.18 -0.96 4.51
CA ASP A 34 -17.57 -0.50 4.64
C ASP A 34 -17.92 -0.42 6.13
N VAL A 35 -18.36 0.75 6.58
CA VAL A 35 -18.84 0.98 7.94
C VAL A 35 -20.20 1.64 7.82
N ASP A 36 -21.25 0.91 8.18
CA ASP A 36 -22.64 1.37 8.13
C ASP A 36 -23.07 1.94 6.76
N GLY A 37 -22.66 1.28 5.67
CA GLY A 37 -22.96 1.68 4.30
C GLY A 37 -22.08 2.81 3.77
N LYS A 38 -21.10 3.28 4.56
CA LYS A 38 -20.12 4.29 4.15
C LYS A 38 -18.79 3.63 3.86
N LYS A 39 -18.26 3.87 2.66
CA LYS A 39 -16.88 3.49 2.35
C LYS A 39 -15.93 4.42 3.09
N MET A 40 -14.87 3.84 3.65
CA MET A 40 -13.82 4.57 4.37
C MET A 40 -12.45 3.99 4.04
N LEU A 41 -11.43 4.85 4.07
CA LEU A 41 -10.05 4.42 4.03
C LEU A 41 -9.59 4.06 5.45
N LYS A 42 -9.07 2.84 5.62
CA LYS A 42 -8.56 2.34 6.91
C LYS A 42 -7.11 1.92 6.74
N ALA A 43 -6.25 2.35 7.67
CA ALA A 43 -4.87 1.88 7.74
C ALA A 43 -4.81 0.36 7.94
N MET A 44 -3.90 -0.31 7.23
CA MET A 44 -3.65 -1.73 7.47
C MET A 44 -2.80 -1.91 8.73
N SER A 45 -3.07 -2.99 9.46
CA SER A 45 -2.19 -3.50 10.51
C SER A 45 -0.97 -4.20 9.90
N PRO A 46 0.13 -4.37 10.66
CA PRO A 46 1.30 -5.14 10.23
C PRO A 46 0.95 -6.54 9.69
N LYS A 47 0.03 -7.24 10.34
CA LYS A 47 -0.42 -8.57 9.92
C LYS A 47 -1.14 -8.53 8.57
N GLU A 48 -2.09 -7.59 8.40
CA GLU A 48 -2.83 -7.42 7.14
C GLU A 48 -1.89 -7.06 5.99
N TYR A 49 -0.88 -6.24 6.27
CA TYR A 49 0.16 -5.91 5.31
C TYR A 49 0.98 -7.15 4.91
N GLY A 50 1.46 -7.94 5.88
CA GLY A 50 2.17 -9.19 5.59
C GLY A 50 1.37 -10.15 4.72
N GLU A 51 0.07 -10.31 5.01
CA GLU A 51 -0.85 -11.11 4.20
C GLU A 51 -1.02 -10.55 2.78
N ALA A 52 -1.14 -9.22 2.64
CA ALA A 52 -1.23 -8.53 1.36
C ALA A 52 0.04 -8.69 0.51
N VAL A 53 1.22 -8.54 1.12
CA VAL A 53 2.52 -8.76 0.45
C VAL A 53 2.63 -10.20 -0.04
N PHE A 54 2.31 -11.17 0.81
CA PHE A 54 2.37 -12.58 0.45
C PHE A 54 1.40 -12.90 -0.68
N SER A 55 0.16 -12.41 -0.62
CA SER A 55 -0.83 -12.63 -1.68
C SER A 55 -0.39 -12.02 -3.02
N ALA A 56 0.30 -10.87 -3.02
CA ALA A 56 0.69 -10.18 -4.25
C ALA A 56 2.01 -10.72 -4.85
N THR A 57 2.91 -11.25 -4.03
CA THR A 57 4.30 -11.56 -4.43
C THR A 57 4.75 -13.00 -4.15
N GLY A 58 4.02 -13.74 -3.31
CA GLY A 58 4.44 -15.03 -2.78
C GLY A 58 5.52 -14.96 -1.69
N ILE A 59 5.98 -13.75 -1.32
CA ILE A 59 7.03 -13.55 -0.32
C ILE A 59 6.41 -13.41 1.06
N LYS A 60 6.88 -14.23 2.00
CA LYS A 60 6.55 -14.08 3.42
C LYS A 60 7.56 -13.13 4.06
N LEU A 61 7.06 -12.06 4.66
CA LEU A 61 7.91 -11.11 5.40
C LEU A 61 8.27 -11.68 6.78
N GLU A 62 9.49 -11.40 7.21
CA GLU A 62 9.95 -11.64 8.58
C GLU A 62 9.35 -10.58 9.53
N ASP A 63 9.27 -10.88 10.83
CA ASP A 63 8.64 -9.99 11.81
C ASP A 63 9.24 -8.58 11.80
N ASN A 64 10.56 -8.45 11.72
CA ASN A 64 11.22 -7.15 11.66
C ASN A 64 10.84 -6.32 10.42
N GLN A 65 10.44 -6.96 9.32
CA GLN A 65 9.97 -6.29 8.10
C GLN A 65 8.49 -5.92 8.16
N LEU A 66 7.72 -6.53 9.08
CA LEU A 66 6.32 -6.21 9.31
C LEU A 66 6.15 -4.95 10.16
N TYR A 67 7.11 -4.61 11.02
CA TYR A 67 6.99 -3.48 11.94
C TYR A 67 7.79 -2.23 11.56
N ASP A 68 8.63 -2.30 10.53
CA ASP A 68 9.44 -1.17 10.04
C ASP A 68 9.23 -0.95 8.52
N PRO A 69 8.19 -0.18 8.13
CA PRO A 69 7.89 0.05 6.73
C PRO A 69 8.88 1.05 6.13
N TYR A 70 9.82 0.54 5.36
CA TYR A 70 10.79 1.34 4.62
C TYR A 70 10.17 2.12 3.46
N CYS A 71 8.96 1.78 3.02
CA CYS A 71 8.19 2.52 2.04
C CYS A 71 6.73 2.68 2.55
N ALA A 72 6.12 3.86 2.38
CA ALA A 72 4.77 4.15 2.89
C ALA A 72 3.83 4.64 1.79
N TYR A 73 2.52 4.42 1.98
CA TYR A 73 1.47 4.91 1.08
C TYR A 73 0.98 6.28 1.55
N ASP A 74 0.87 7.27 0.67
CA ASP A 74 0.55 8.66 1.06
C ASP A 74 -0.94 9.04 1.00
N GLY A 75 -1.81 8.05 0.84
CA GLY A 75 -3.26 8.27 0.71
C GLY A 75 -3.71 8.75 -0.67
N GLY A 76 -2.86 9.50 -1.38
CA GLY A 76 -3.10 10.06 -2.71
C GLY A 76 -2.57 9.20 -3.86
N ALA A 77 -2.62 7.87 -3.71
CA ALA A 77 -2.14 6.90 -4.69
C ALA A 77 -0.63 6.93 -4.99
N ARG A 78 0.22 7.44 -4.08
CA ARG A 78 1.67 7.45 -4.27
C ARG A 78 2.38 6.68 -3.17
N CYS A 79 3.58 6.21 -3.51
CA CYS A 79 4.50 5.61 -2.57
C CYS A 79 5.64 6.57 -2.22
N MET A 80 5.89 6.69 -0.93
CA MET A 80 6.95 7.49 -0.34
C MET A 80 8.09 6.59 0.09
N ASN A 81 9.31 6.89 -0.36
CA ASN A 81 10.52 6.22 0.12
C ASN A 81 10.89 6.82 1.48
N ILE A 82 10.76 6.02 2.53
CA ILE A 82 11.17 6.41 3.88
C ILE A 82 12.64 6.02 4.06
N ASN A 83 12.97 4.76 3.79
CA ASN A 83 14.33 4.23 3.95
C ASN A 83 14.52 2.90 3.21
N CYS A 84 14.01 2.77 1.98
CA CYS A 84 14.21 1.57 1.18
C CYS A 84 15.74 1.45 0.88
N THR A 85 16.41 0.41 1.42
CA THR A 85 17.89 0.27 1.40
C THR A 85 18.39 -0.72 0.33
N THR A 86 19.64 -0.52 -0.13
CA THR A 86 20.30 -1.36 -1.14
C THR A 86 20.25 -2.84 -0.76
N PRO A 87 19.83 -3.75 -1.68
CA PRO A 87 19.65 -3.53 -3.12
C PRO A 87 18.27 -2.99 -3.57
N ALA A 88 17.32 -2.76 -2.67
CA ALA A 88 16.02 -2.17 -3.01
C ALA A 88 16.06 -0.64 -2.85
N ASN A 89 15.95 0.10 -3.94
CA ASN A 89 16.18 1.54 -3.97
C ASN A 89 14.96 2.36 -4.38
N TYR A 90 13.82 1.74 -4.68
CA TYR A 90 12.58 2.45 -5.00
C TYR A 90 11.34 1.80 -4.38
N CYS A 91 10.27 2.59 -4.26
CA CYS A 91 8.95 2.13 -3.81
C CYS A 91 8.06 1.83 -5.00
N SER A 92 7.51 0.63 -5.04
CA SER A 92 6.48 0.23 -5.99
C SER A 92 5.13 0.23 -5.29
N LEU A 93 4.11 0.77 -5.96
CA LEU A 93 2.74 0.67 -5.52
C LEU A 93 2.18 -0.70 -5.90
N GLU A 94 1.60 -1.38 -4.92
CA GLU A 94 1.00 -2.69 -5.06
C GLU A 94 -0.42 -2.67 -4.52
N SER A 95 -1.22 -3.66 -4.95
CA SER A 95 -2.51 -3.93 -4.34
C SER A 95 -2.66 -5.40 -4.00
N ALA A 96 -3.42 -5.66 -2.95
CA ALA A 96 -3.94 -6.99 -2.64
C ALA A 96 -5.46 -6.95 -2.82
N SER A 97 -5.98 -7.96 -3.55
CA SER A 97 -7.41 -8.21 -3.75
C SER A 97 -8.28 -6.98 -4.04
N GLY A 98 -7.80 -6.04 -4.85
CA GLY A 98 -8.57 -4.90 -5.40
C GLY A 98 -9.05 -3.84 -4.39
N VAL A 99 -8.90 -4.08 -3.09
CA VAL A 99 -9.37 -3.17 -2.03
C VAL A 99 -8.30 -2.78 -1.01
N GLY A 100 -7.13 -3.42 -1.05
CA GLY A 100 -5.96 -3.05 -0.24
C GLY A 100 -4.83 -2.51 -1.11
N PHE A 101 -4.19 -1.43 -0.67
CA PHE A 101 -3.12 -0.72 -1.35
C PHE A 101 -1.92 -0.58 -0.43
N PHE A 102 -0.73 -0.89 -0.90
CA PHE A 102 0.50 -0.78 -0.11
C PHE A 102 1.72 -0.53 -0.99
N CYS A 103 2.81 -0.14 -0.34
CA CYS A 103 4.07 0.14 -1.01
C CYS A 103 5.10 -0.93 -0.67
N LEU A 104 5.86 -1.37 -1.67
CA LEU A 104 6.96 -2.32 -1.48
C LEU A 104 8.29 -1.71 -1.90
N CYS A 105 9.32 -1.99 -1.10
CA CYS A 105 10.71 -1.87 -1.53
C CYS A 105 10.95 -2.80 -2.73
N LYS A 106 11.37 -2.25 -3.86
CA LYS A 106 11.83 -3.04 -5.01
C LYS A 106 13.22 -2.60 -5.45
N LYS A 107 13.95 -3.53 -6.05
CA LYS A 107 15.23 -3.24 -6.72
C LYS A 107 14.91 -2.66 -8.09
N SER A 108 15.43 -1.47 -8.41
CA SER A 108 15.39 -0.98 -9.80
C SER A 108 15.99 -2.07 -10.68
N GLY A 109 15.22 -2.49 -11.69
CA GLY A 109 15.55 -3.65 -12.51
C GLY A 109 16.95 -3.56 -13.13
N THR A 110 17.58 -4.72 -13.19
CA THR A 110 18.45 -5.10 -14.31
C THR A 110 17.56 -5.60 -15.44
#